data_AF-A0A2V1IVB0-F1
#
_entry.id   AF-A0A2V1IVB0-F1
#
_cell.length_a   1.000
_cell.length_b   1.000
_cell.length_c   1.000
_cell.angle_alpha   90.00
_cell.angle_beta   90.00
_cell.angle_gamma   90.00
#
_symmetry.space_group_name_H-M   'P 1'
#
loop_
_entity.id
_entity.type
_entity.pdbx_description
1 polymer ?
#
loop_
_entity_poly.entity_id
_entity_poly.type
_entity_poly.pdbx_seq_one_letter_code
_entity_poly.pdbx_strand_id
1 'polypeptide(L)'
;MGTLLKSVIRYYQVWNPETSVLEKKSYTQVKEINFRIDLLHSSFIVEGGVKDMNTVKQSLRQIAYNEFTYAPLDTTLYSLLVKFSFDAILESIEEVVLTDYRTEKLFVGNYSAKLVDPFVKIDSLANYEKLIGRFKAVLSLSGRRVVIIANTKSNFIVIGSENDRLELMEYLTNKLLSNG
;
A
#
# COMPACT_ATOMS: atom_id res chain seq x y z
N MET A 1 -9.76 -8.36 13.58
CA MET A 1 -9.20 -7.02 13.32
C MET A 1 -8.88 -6.38 14.67
N GLY A 2 -7.76 -5.69 14.80
CA GLY A 2 -7.35 -5.00 16.03
C GLY A 2 -7.23 -3.50 15.81
N THR A 3 -7.33 -2.72 16.89
CA THR A 3 -7.22 -1.26 16.86
C THR A 3 -6.24 -0.81 17.93
N LEU A 4 -5.24 0.00 17.53
CA LEU A 4 -4.30 0.66 18.43
C LEU A 4 -4.68 2.13 18.56
N LEU A 5 -4.92 2.58 19.79
CA LEU A 5 -5.16 3.98 20.11
C LEU A 5 -3.82 4.66 20.45
N LYS A 6 -3.45 5.68 19.67
CA LYS A 6 -2.22 6.45 19.90
C LYS A 6 -2.55 7.93 20.09
N SER A 7 -2.19 8.46 21.24
CA SER A 7 -2.18 9.90 21.47
C SER A 7 -1.10 10.56 20.61
N VAL A 8 -1.50 11.51 19.77
CA VAL A 8 -0.63 12.28 18.87
C VAL A 8 -0.83 13.77 19.09
N ILE A 9 0.28 14.51 19.11
CA ILE A 9 0.24 15.98 19.19
C ILE A 9 0.10 16.52 17.76
N ARG A 10 -0.94 17.31 17.54
CA ARG A 10 -1.16 18.06 16.32
C ARG A 10 -0.91 19.53 16.57
N TYR A 11 -0.55 20.24 15.49
CA TYR A 11 -0.27 21.66 15.53
C TYR A 11 -1.15 22.38 14.53
N TYR A 12 -1.59 23.57 14.92
CA TYR A 12 -2.33 24.49 14.06
C TYR A 12 -1.85 25.90 14.35
N GLN A 13 -2.15 26.81 13.42
CA GLN A 13 -1.75 28.20 13.53
C GLN A 13 -2.96 29.06 13.84
N VAL A 14 -2.80 29.97 14.79
CA VAL A 14 -3.82 30.93 15.20
C VAL A 14 -3.22 32.32 15.12
N TRP A 15 -3.92 33.24 14.47
CA TRP A 15 -3.55 34.64 14.49
C TRP A 15 -3.76 35.23 15.89
N ASN A 16 -2.71 35.76 16.50
CA ASN A 16 -2.83 36.52 17.75
C ASN A 16 -2.90 38.02 17.41
N PRO A 17 -4.06 38.68 17.65
CA PRO A 17 -4.22 40.10 17.33
C PRO A 17 -3.44 41.04 18.27
N GLU A 18 -3.08 40.61 19.47
CA GLU A 18 -2.35 41.42 20.45
C GLU A 18 -0.87 41.52 20.11
N THR A 19 -0.28 40.42 19.65
CA THR A 19 1.13 40.36 19.25
C THR A 19 1.34 40.55 17.76
N SER A 20 0.25 40.54 16.96
CA SER A 20 0.29 40.59 15.48
C SER A 20 1.18 39.49 14.87
N VAL A 21 1.20 38.31 15.51
CA VAL A 21 1.99 37.16 15.07
C VAL A 21 1.09 35.92 14.94
N LEU A 22 1.45 35.07 13.99
CA LEU A 22 0.80 33.80 13.75
C LEU A 22 1.40 32.73 14.70
N GLU A 23 0.69 32.42 15.77
CA GLU A 23 1.16 31.53 16.83
C GLU A 23 0.89 30.06 16.51
N LYS A 24 1.87 29.20 16.79
CA LYS A 24 1.72 27.75 16.68
C LYS A 24 1.17 27.19 17.99
N LYS A 25 -0.08 26.73 17.97
CA LYS A 25 -0.70 26.03 19.10
C LYS A 25 -0.72 24.53 18.86
N SER A 26 -0.70 23.76 19.95
CA SER A 26 -0.76 22.31 19.91
C SER A 26 -2.01 21.79 20.60
N TYR A 27 -2.57 20.70 20.10
CA TYR A 27 -3.61 19.94 20.78
C TYR A 27 -3.32 18.44 20.69
N THR A 28 -3.87 17.70 21.64
CA THR A 28 -3.76 16.24 21.67
C THR A 28 -4.95 15.62 20.95
N GLN A 29 -4.68 14.72 20.02
CA GLN A 29 -5.68 13.93 19.32
C GLN A 29 -5.42 12.46 19.57
N VAL A 30 -6.48 11.68 19.83
CA VAL A 30 -6.40 10.22 19.79
C VAL A 30 -6.52 9.78 18.34
N LYS A 31 -5.46 9.15 17.82
CA LYS A 31 -5.47 8.52 16.50
C LYS A 31 -5.76 7.04 16.66
N GLU A 32 -6.71 6.54 15.89
CA GLU A 32 -7.01 5.12 15.76
C GLU A 32 -6.17 4.53 14.61
N ILE A 33 -5.48 3.44 14.87
CA ILE A 33 -4.70 2.70 13.88
C ILE A 33 -5.27 1.28 13.82
N ASN A 34 -6.00 0.98 12.76
CA ASN A 34 -6.55 -0.35 12.54
C ASN A 34 -5.49 -1.27 11.91
N PHE A 35 -5.46 -2.51 12.37
CA PHE A 35 -4.52 -3.51 11.86
C PHE A 35 -5.10 -4.92 11.91
N ARG A 36 -4.50 -5.82 11.14
CA ARG A 36 -4.79 -7.25 11.11
C ARG A 36 -3.48 -8.01 11.22
N ILE A 37 -3.43 -8.95 12.16
CA ILE A 37 -2.37 -9.94 12.28
C ILE A 37 -3.02 -11.28 11.98
N ASP A 38 -2.44 -12.03 11.06
CA ASP A 38 -2.78 -13.41 10.80
C ASP A 38 -1.54 -14.27 11.02
N LEU A 39 -1.50 -14.98 12.15
CA LEU A 39 -0.35 -15.81 12.51
C LEU A 39 -0.29 -17.09 11.67
N LEU A 40 -1.43 -17.57 11.16
CA LEU A 40 -1.47 -18.78 10.32
C LEU A 40 -0.78 -18.51 8.98
N HIS A 41 -1.03 -17.33 8.40
CA HIS A 41 -0.48 -16.92 7.11
C HIS A 41 0.74 -15.99 7.24
N SER A 42 1.29 -15.84 8.45
CA SER A 42 2.40 -14.92 8.76
C SER A 42 2.20 -13.51 8.17
N SER A 43 0.97 -13.00 8.22
CA SER A 43 0.59 -11.73 7.62
C SER A 43 0.41 -10.63 8.66
N PHE A 44 0.80 -9.42 8.28
CA PHE A 44 0.59 -8.23 9.08
C PHE A 44 0.24 -7.04 8.20
N ILE A 45 -0.98 -6.55 8.34
CA ILE A 45 -1.55 -5.46 7.53
C ILE A 45 -1.96 -4.33 8.49
N VAL A 46 -1.61 -3.09 8.14
CA VAL A 46 -1.96 -1.89 8.90
C VAL A 46 -2.62 -0.89 7.98
N GLU A 47 -3.76 -0.37 8.40
CA GLU A 47 -4.42 0.74 7.73
C GLU A 47 -3.71 2.05 8.07
N GLY A 48 -3.26 2.75 7.03
CA GLY A 48 -2.55 4.02 7.17
C GLY A 48 -1.19 4.00 6.50
N GLY A 49 -0.27 4.81 7.02
CA GLY A 49 1.07 4.96 6.44
C GLY A 49 2.13 4.09 7.12
N VAL A 50 3.35 4.15 6.60
CA VAL A 50 4.55 3.52 7.20
C VAL A 50 4.76 3.93 8.67
N LYS A 51 4.41 5.17 9.03
CA LYS A 51 4.48 5.65 10.42
C LYS A 51 3.52 4.88 11.34
N ASP A 52 2.34 4.55 10.85
CA ASP A 52 1.32 3.81 11.60
C ASP A 52 1.74 2.36 11.76
N MET A 53 2.21 1.74 10.67
CA MET A 53 2.85 0.41 10.68
C MET A 53 3.96 0.32 11.72
N ASN A 54 4.88 1.28 11.74
CA ASN A 54 5.99 1.30 12.71
C ASN A 54 5.51 1.50 14.15
N THR A 55 4.45 2.29 14.35
CA THR A 55 3.84 2.48 15.67
C THR A 55 3.28 1.17 16.20
N VAL A 56 2.53 0.42 15.38
CA VAL A 56 2.00 -0.90 15.77
C VAL A 56 3.13 -1.90 16.02
N LYS A 57 4.16 -1.96 15.16
CA LYS A 57 5.36 -2.81 15.39
C LYS A 57 6.03 -2.50 16.72
N GLN A 58 6.18 -1.22 17.07
CA GLN A 58 6.76 -0.82 18.35
C GLN A 58 5.90 -1.30 19.53
N SER A 59 4.58 -1.13 19.46
CA SER A 59 3.66 -1.60 20.50
C SER A 59 3.71 -3.11 20.65
N LEU A 60 3.73 -3.88 19.56
CA LEU A 60 3.84 -5.35 19.60
C LEU A 60 5.15 -5.80 20.24
N ARG A 61 6.28 -5.15 19.91
CA ARG A 61 7.58 -5.45 20.54
C ARG A 61 7.60 -5.21 22.04
N GLN A 62 6.87 -4.21 22.52
CA GLN A 62 6.76 -3.91 23.95
C GLN A 62 5.93 -4.97 24.69
N ILE A 63 4.90 -5.52 24.02
CA ILE A 63 4.00 -6.52 24.60
C ILE A 63 4.64 -7.91 24.61
N ALA A 64 5.34 -8.29 23.53
CA ALA A 64 5.82 -9.65 23.29
C ALA A 64 7.33 -9.69 22.95
N TYR A 65 8.13 -8.95 23.73
CA TYR A 65 9.61 -8.88 23.73
C TYR A 65 10.34 -9.67 22.62
N ASN A 66 10.52 -9.08 21.44
CA ASN A 66 11.28 -9.63 20.30
C ASN A 66 10.80 -10.99 19.73
N GLU A 67 9.60 -11.47 20.06
CA GLU A 67 9.04 -12.69 19.46
C GLU A 67 8.65 -12.51 17.98
N PHE A 68 8.57 -11.27 17.52
CA PHE A 68 8.17 -10.93 16.15
C PHE A 68 9.34 -10.43 15.30
N THR A 69 9.65 -11.18 14.24
CA THR A 69 10.48 -10.71 13.13
C THR A 69 9.57 -10.24 12.00
N TYR A 70 9.79 -9.04 11.48
CA TYR A 70 8.98 -8.47 10.41
C TYR A 70 9.82 -8.33 9.14
N ALA A 71 9.41 -8.99 8.06
CA ALA A 71 9.97 -8.81 6.73
C ALA A 71 8.98 -8.06 5.83
N PRO A 72 9.45 -7.25 4.87
CA PRO A 72 8.58 -6.75 3.81
C PRO A 72 8.09 -7.92 2.94
N LEU A 73 7.00 -7.71 2.20
CA LEU A 73 6.54 -8.66 1.18
C LEU A 73 7.64 -8.87 0.13
N ASP A 74 8.15 -10.09 0.03
CA ASP A 74 9.15 -10.49 -0.96
C ASP A 74 8.48 -10.87 -2.30
N THR A 75 7.63 -9.98 -2.81
CA THR A 75 6.89 -10.21 -4.05
C THR A 75 7.03 -8.98 -4.94
N THR A 76 7.50 -9.19 -6.17
CA THR A 76 7.63 -8.10 -7.15
C THR A 76 6.24 -7.62 -7.56
N LEU A 77 6.14 -6.34 -7.95
CA LEU A 77 4.87 -5.80 -8.45
C LEU A 77 4.38 -6.54 -9.72
N TYR A 78 5.31 -7.03 -10.55
CA TYR A 78 4.98 -7.89 -11.68
C TYR A 78 4.37 -9.22 -11.23
N SER A 79 5.00 -9.92 -10.27
CA SER A 79 4.48 -11.17 -9.72
C SER A 79 3.09 -11.02 -9.12
N LEU A 80 2.81 -9.86 -8.52
CA LEU A 80 1.47 -9.53 -8.03
C LEU A 80 0.43 -9.41 -9.16
N LEU A 81 0.78 -8.71 -10.25
CA LEU A 81 -0.10 -8.62 -11.44
C LEU A 81 -0.34 -9.99 -12.07
N VAL A 82 0.70 -10.83 -12.19
CA VAL A 82 0.58 -12.21 -12.67
C VAL A 82 -0.38 -13.01 -11.80
N LYS A 83 -0.26 -12.93 -10.47
CA LYS A 83 -1.19 -13.60 -9.54
C LYS A 83 -2.63 -13.12 -9.73
N PHE A 84 -2.87 -11.81 -9.81
CA PHE A 84 -4.21 -11.27 -10.04
C PHE A 84 -4.82 -11.77 -11.36
N SER A 85 -4.01 -11.88 -12.40
CA SER A 85 -4.47 -12.42 -13.69
C SER A 85 -4.69 -13.92 -13.67
N PHE A 86 -3.82 -14.67 -12.99
CA PHE A 86 -3.97 -16.12 -12.82
C PHE A 86 -5.26 -16.45 -12.06
N ASP A 87 -5.57 -15.69 -11.03
CA ASP A 87 -6.82 -15.81 -10.27
C ASP A 87 -8.05 -15.22 -10.99
N ALA A 88 -7.88 -14.76 -12.24
CA ALA A 88 -8.92 -14.15 -13.07
C ALA A 88 -9.64 -12.94 -12.41
N ILE A 89 -8.95 -12.24 -11.51
CA ILE A 89 -9.46 -11.02 -10.87
C ILE A 89 -8.90 -9.75 -11.50
N LEU A 90 -7.84 -9.81 -12.31
CA LEU A 90 -7.32 -8.62 -13.01
C LEU A 90 -8.20 -8.28 -14.23
N GLU A 91 -8.92 -7.16 -14.18
CA GLU A 91 -9.71 -6.68 -15.32
C GLU A 91 -8.86 -5.84 -16.29
N SER A 92 -8.06 -4.92 -15.74
CA SER A 92 -7.24 -4.02 -16.55
C SER A 92 -6.08 -3.40 -15.78
N ILE A 93 -5.07 -2.96 -16.53
CA ILE A 93 -3.95 -2.17 -16.01
C ILE A 93 -4.10 -0.76 -16.57
N GLU A 94 -4.21 0.25 -15.70
CA GLU A 94 -4.43 1.64 -16.12
C GLU A 94 -3.12 2.44 -16.24
N GLU A 95 -2.16 2.18 -15.35
CA GLU A 95 -0.90 2.91 -15.26
C GLU A 95 0.20 1.97 -14.79
N VAL A 96 1.39 2.10 -15.38
CA VAL A 96 2.62 1.47 -14.90
C VAL A 96 3.71 2.53 -14.82
N VAL A 97 4.40 2.58 -13.69
CA VAL A 97 5.57 3.44 -13.49
C VAL A 97 6.81 2.56 -13.46
N LEU A 98 7.69 2.75 -14.44
CA LEU A 98 9.00 2.13 -14.49
C LEU A 98 10.03 3.04 -13.81
N THR A 99 10.71 2.54 -12.79
CA THR A 99 11.83 3.19 -12.11
C THR A 99 13.14 2.79 -12.78
N ASP A 100 14.11 3.70 -12.80
CA ASP A 100 15.44 3.48 -13.38
C ASP A 100 15.41 3.02 -14.85
N TYR A 101 14.38 3.45 -15.59
CA TYR A 101 14.21 3.13 -17.00
C TYR A 101 15.32 3.78 -17.83
N ARG A 102 15.99 2.98 -18.68
CA ARG A 102 17.09 3.42 -19.55
C ARG A 102 16.71 3.25 -21.01
N THR A 103 16.87 4.33 -21.78
CA THR A 103 16.84 4.28 -23.24
C THR A 103 18.27 4.40 -23.78
N GLU A 104 18.49 3.93 -25.01
CA GLU A 104 19.79 4.00 -25.70
C GLU A 104 20.36 5.42 -25.85
N LYS A 105 19.56 6.46 -25.53
CA LYS A 105 19.95 7.87 -25.51
C LYS A 105 19.44 8.55 -24.24
N LEU A 106 20.23 8.44 -23.16
CA LEU A 106 20.29 9.41 -22.05
C LEU A 106 18.97 9.69 -21.29
N PHE A 107 18.37 8.67 -20.69
CA PHE A 107 17.47 8.92 -19.55
C PHE A 107 17.70 7.90 -18.45
N VAL A 108 17.86 8.38 -17.22
CA VAL A 108 17.79 7.58 -15.99
C VAL A 108 16.80 8.29 -15.10
N GLY A 109 15.63 7.70 -14.91
CA GLY A 109 14.57 8.31 -14.12
C GLY A 109 13.30 7.49 -14.09
N ASN A 110 12.25 8.07 -13.50
CA ASN A 110 10.94 7.46 -13.43
C ASN A 110 10.18 7.76 -14.72
N TYR A 111 9.71 6.70 -15.38
CA TYR A 111 8.83 6.79 -16.54
C TYR A 111 7.43 6.31 -16.16
N SER A 112 6.45 7.20 -16.17
CA SER A 112 5.05 6.82 -15.97
C SER A 112 4.37 6.66 -17.33
N ALA A 113 3.92 5.44 -17.63
CA ALA A 113 3.14 5.13 -18.80
C ALA A 113 1.67 5.01 -18.40
N LYS A 114 0.85 5.96 -18.88
CA LYS A 114 -0.61 5.79 -18.89
C LYS A 114 -0.96 4.95 -20.11
N LEU A 115 -1.61 3.83 -19.88
CA LEU A 115 -1.89 2.88 -20.94
C LEU A 115 -3.08 3.39 -21.77
N VAL A 116 -2.86 3.54 -23.08
CA VAL A 116 -3.92 3.95 -24.03
C VAL A 116 -4.92 2.82 -24.22
N ASP A 117 -4.41 1.59 -24.26
CA ASP A 117 -5.22 0.37 -24.18
C ASP A 117 -5.12 -0.19 -22.75
N PRO A 118 -6.21 -0.19 -21.95
CA PRO A 118 -6.19 -0.74 -20.61
C PRO A 118 -6.04 -2.28 -20.57
N PHE A 119 -6.16 -2.96 -21.72
CA PHE A 119 -6.04 -4.41 -21.85
C PHE A 119 -4.61 -4.87 -22.19
N VAL A 120 -3.58 -4.13 -21.75
CA VAL A 120 -2.19 -4.57 -21.92
C VAL A 120 -2.02 -5.98 -21.38
N LYS A 121 -1.55 -6.88 -22.26
CA LYS A 121 -1.15 -8.22 -21.86
C LYS A 121 -0.01 -8.12 -20.85
N ILE A 122 -0.18 -8.76 -19.70
CA ILE A 122 0.86 -8.83 -18.65
C ILE A 122 2.19 -9.31 -19.22
N ASP A 123 2.17 -10.20 -20.22
CA ASP A 123 3.36 -10.69 -20.91
C ASP A 123 4.25 -9.55 -21.46
N SER A 124 3.66 -8.44 -21.91
CA SER A 124 4.40 -7.26 -22.38
C SER A 124 5.20 -6.57 -21.28
N LEU A 125 4.81 -6.75 -20.02
CA LEU A 125 5.50 -6.18 -18.85
C LEU A 125 6.62 -7.09 -18.31
N ALA A 126 6.71 -8.34 -18.77
CA ALA A 126 7.71 -9.31 -18.28
C ALA A 126 9.15 -8.79 -18.44
N ASN A 127 9.45 -8.15 -19.58
CA ASN A 127 10.76 -7.57 -19.87
C ASN A 127 11.15 -6.43 -18.91
N TYR A 128 10.19 -5.86 -18.21
CA TYR A 128 10.37 -4.73 -17.30
C TYR A 128 10.10 -5.09 -15.84
N GLU A 129 9.95 -6.37 -15.51
CA GLU A 129 9.55 -6.83 -14.17
C GLU A 129 10.30 -6.12 -13.03
N LYS A 130 11.64 -6.07 -13.13
CA LYS A 130 12.52 -5.48 -12.10
C LYS A 130 12.45 -3.96 -12.03
N LEU A 131 11.91 -3.33 -13.07
CA LEU A 131 11.80 -1.88 -13.19
C LEU A 131 10.41 -1.39 -12.77
N ILE A 132 9.41 -2.25 -12.58
CA ILE A 132 8.08 -1.80 -12.15
C ILE A 132 8.16 -1.27 -10.72
N GLY A 133 8.09 0.06 -10.59
CA GLY A 133 8.11 0.76 -9.31
C GLY A 133 6.72 1.01 -8.72
N ARG A 134 5.71 1.09 -9.59
CA ARG A 134 4.30 1.26 -9.22
C ARG A 134 3.39 0.79 -10.36
N PHE A 135 2.18 0.32 -10.02
CA PHE A 135 1.09 0.18 -10.98
C PHE A 135 -0.23 0.68 -10.41
N LYS A 136 -1.17 0.98 -11.30
CA LYS A 136 -2.60 1.15 -11.02
C LYS A 136 -3.37 0.15 -11.86
N ALA A 137 -4.23 -0.64 -11.22
CA ALA A 137 -5.01 -1.68 -11.87
C ALA A 137 -6.45 -1.72 -11.36
N VAL A 138 -7.34 -2.30 -12.15
CA VAL A 138 -8.72 -2.60 -11.78
C VAL A 138 -8.85 -4.10 -11.55
N LEU A 139 -9.39 -4.46 -10.39
CA LEU A 139 -9.65 -5.83 -9.99
C LEU A 139 -11.16 -6.10 -9.93
N SER A 140 -11.60 -7.30 -10.31
CA SER A 140 -12.94 -7.82 -10.11
C SER A 140 -12.94 -8.73 -8.88
N LEU A 141 -13.43 -8.23 -7.75
CA LEU A 141 -13.57 -9.00 -6.52
C LEU A 141 -15.06 -9.20 -6.24
N SER A 142 -15.51 -10.46 -6.28
CA SER A 142 -16.93 -10.86 -6.15
C SER A 142 -17.89 -10.04 -7.04
N GLY A 143 -17.46 -9.72 -8.27
CA GLY A 143 -18.22 -8.93 -9.23
C GLY A 143 -18.22 -7.40 -8.99
N ARG A 144 -17.45 -6.92 -8.01
CA ARG A 144 -17.22 -5.49 -7.76
C ARG A 144 -15.88 -5.06 -8.31
N ARG A 145 -15.85 -3.87 -8.92
CA ARG A 145 -14.64 -3.27 -9.49
C ARG A 145 -13.89 -2.49 -8.41
N VAL A 146 -12.68 -2.90 -8.11
CA VAL A 146 -11.82 -2.30 -7.10
C VAL A 146 -10.56 -1.77 -7.77
N VAL A 147 -10.28 -0.48 -7.58
CA VAL A 147 -9.06 0.12 -8.12
C VAL A 147 -7.97 0.04 -7.06
N ILE A 148 -6.84 -0.55 -7.43
CA ILE A 148 -5.67 -0.70 -6.57
C ILE A 148 -4.48 0.05 -7.17
N ILE A 149 -3.72 0.74 -6.32
CA ILE A 149 -2.40 1.28 -6.63
C ILE A 149 -1.39 0.61 -5.71
N ALA A 150 -0.41 -0.07 -6.28
CA ALA A 150 0.66 -0.72 -5.54
C ALA A 150 2.00 -0.09 -5.88
N ASN A 151 2.93 -0.09 -4.92
CA ASN A 151 4.30 0.38 -5.14
C ASN A 151 5.31 -0.51 -4.38
N THR A 152 6.59 -0.35 -4.70
CA THR A 152 7.71 -1.13 -4.14
C THR A 152 7.91 -0.99 -2.63
N LYS A 153 7.23 -0.06 -1.96
CA LYS A 153 7.28 0.09 -0.49
C LYS A 153 6.27 -0.80 0.23
N SER A 154 5.75 -1.82 -0.45
CA SER A 154 4.68 -2.72 0.05
C SER A 154 3.45 -1.95 0.55
N ASN A 155 3.14 -0.82 -0.09
CA ASN A 155 2.00 0.01 0.24
C ASN A 155 0.94 -0.09 -0.87
N PHE A 156 -0.30 -0.35 -0.45
CA PHE A 156 -1.46 -0.45 -1.32
C PHE A 156 -2.42 0.70 -1.03
N ILE A 157 -2.82 1.41 -2.07
CA ILE A 157 -3.92 2.36 -2.01
C ILE A 157 -5.10 1.70 -2.70
N VAL A 158 -6.21 1.60 -1.99
CA VAL A 158 -7.47 1.08 -2.51
C VAL A 158 -8.40 2.25 -2.71
N ILE A 159 -8.95 2.38 -3.91
CA ILE A 159 -9.97 3.38 -4.24
C ILE A 159 -11.29 2.63 -4.40
N GLY A 160 -12.19 2.83 -3.43
CA GLY A 160 -13.46 2.11 -3.36
C GLY A 160 -14.15 2.33 -2.02
N SER A 161 -15.17 1.51 -1.76
CA SER A 161 -15.85 1.47 -0.47
C SER A 161 -15.01 0.76 0.59
N GLU A 162 -15.42 0.87 1.86
CA GLU A 162 -14.80 0.11 2.95
C GLU A 162 -14.88 -1.41 2.73
N ASN A 163 -15.98 -1.90 2.17
CA ASN A 163 -16.17 -3.31 1.85
C ASN A 163 -15.17 -3.79 0.79
N ASP A 164 -14.89 -2.97 -0.23
CA ASP A 164 -13.93 -3.30 -1.29
C ASP A 164 -12.50 -3.41 -0.74
N ARG A 165 -12.16 -2.54 0.22
CA ARG A 165 -10.89 -2.59 0.95
C ARG A 165 -10.77 -3.85 1.80
N LEU A 166 -11.82 -4.19 2.57
CA LEU A 166 -11.84 -5.39 3.42
C LEU A 166 -11.69 -6.67 2.58
N GLU A 167 -12.42 -6.74 1.47
CA GLU A 167 -12.39 -7.88 0.55
C GLU A 167 -11.02 -8.04 -0.12
N LEU A 168 -10.39 -6.94 -0.56
CA LEU A 168 -9.01 -6.99 -1.04
C LEU A 168 -8.05 -7.45 0.06
N MET A 169 -8.18 -6.95 1.29
CA MET A 169 -7.31 -7.40 2.40
C MET A 169 -7.46 -8.88 2.68
N GLU A 170 -8.68 -9.43 2.62
CA GLU A 170 -8.92 -10.86 2.75
C GLU A 170 -8.27 -11.66 1.62
N TYR A 171 -8.43 -11.21 0.38
CA TYR A 171 -7.75 -11.82 -0.77
C TYR A 171 -6.21 -11.82 -0.58
N LEU A 172 -5.62 -10.67 -0.25
CA LEU A 172 -4.17 -10.52 -0.04
C LEU A 172 -3.67 -11.43 1.10
N THR A 173 -4.45 -11.59 2.17
CA THR A 173 -4.09 -12.43 3.31
C THR A 173 -4.19 -13.92 2.97
N ASN A 174 -5.30 -14.33 2.35
CA ASN A 174 -5.64 -15.75 2.17
C ASN A 174 -5.03 -16.38 0.91
N LYS A 175 -4.75 -15.60 -0.14
CA LYS A 175 -4.34 -16.13 -1.46
C LYS A 175 -2.91 -15.77 -1.85
N LEU A 176 -2.43 -14.61 -1.39
CA LEU A 176 -1.08 -14.17 -1.73
C LEU A 176 -0.01 -14.75 -0.81
N LEU A 177 -0.34 -15.02 0.45
CA LEU A 177 0.58 -15.47 1.49
C LEU A 177 0.46 -16.96 1.85
N SER A 178 -0.52 -17.68 1.30
CA SER A 178 -0.73 -19.12 1.52
C SER A 178 0.07 -20.03 0.58
N ASN A 179 0.73 -19.46 -0.43
CA ASN A 179 1.56 -20.17 -1.41
C ASN A 179 3.06 -19.84 -1.27
N GLY A 180 3.49 -19.42 -0.07
CA GLY A 180 4.90 -19.23 0.30
C GLY A 180 5.44 -20.45 1.03
#